data_AF-A0A841RIY1-F1
#
_entry.id   AF-A0A841RIY1-F1
#
_cell.length_a   1.000
_cell.length_b   1.000
_cell.length_c   1.000
_cell.angle_alpha   90.00
_cell.angle_beta   90.00
_cell.angle_gamma   90.00
#
_symmetry.space_group_name_H-M   'P 1'
#
loop_
_entity.id
_entity.type
_entity.pdbx_description
1 polymer ?
#
loop_
_entity_poly.entity_id
_entity_poly.type
_entity_poly.pdbx_seq_one_letter_code
_entity_poly.pdbx_strand_id
1 'polypeptide(L)'
;MNRKLFKILITLIIIITIAGAATLYFLLKEDKAEGDLPIEKAVQFSYTTEEIKTDLKDNSYVLIQFQFFTDSKKATEELIQREFQVKNEFIKQSIHLTEGDFQSNLEEIETSMKDAMNLEMENGEILDVLIVNKVIQ
;
A
#
# COMPACT_ATOMS: atom_id res chain seq x y z
N MET A 1 6.23 26.42 -41.47
CA MET A 1 5.21 26.00 -40.49
C MET A 1 4.98 27.15 -39.50
N ASN A 2 3.74 27.58 -39.29
CA ASN A 2 3.45 28.76 -38.48
C ASN A 2 3.81 28.47 -37.00
N ARG A 3 4.63 29.32 -36.35
CA ARG A 3 5.15 29.04 -34.99
C ARG A 3 4.05 28.81 -33.95
N LYS A 4 2.88 29.45 -34.15
CA LYS A 4 1.69 29.25 -33.31
C LYS A 4 1.08 27.86 -33.49
N LEU A 5 0.99 27.37 -34.73
CA LEU A 5 0.48 26.03 -35.04
C LEU A 5 1.42 24.94 -34.53
N PHE A 6 2.74 25.16 -34.59
CA PHE A 6 3.72 24.21 -34.07
C PHE A 6 3.66 24.08 -32.53
N LYS A 7 3.46 25.19 -31.81
CA LYS A 7 3.27 25.16 -30.36
C LYS A 7 1.99 24.41 -29.97
N ILE A 8 0.89 24.66 -30.68
CA ILE A 8 -0.39 23.97 -30.43
C ILE A 8 -0.23 22.46 -30.64
N LEU A 9 0.44 22.04 -31.72
CA LEU A 9 0.68 20.62 -31.99
C LEU A 9 1.51 19.96 -30.88
N ILE A 10 2.58 20.60 -30.42
CA ILE A 10 3.42 20.09 -29.32
C ILE A 10 2.63 19.96 -28.02
N THR A 11 1.84 20.98 -27.65
CA THR A 11 1.04 20.94 -26.42
C THR A 11 0.01 19.81 -26.46
N LEU A 12 -0.61 19.59 -27.63
CA LEU A 12 -1.61 18.52 -27.80
C LEU A 12 -0.98 17.12 -27.65
N ILE A 13 0.22 16.92 -28.19
CA ILE A 13 0.98 15.68 -28.04
C ILE A 13 1.32 15.42 -26.58
N ILE A 14 1.77 16.44 -25.84
CA ILE A 14 2.11 16.30 -24.41
C ILE A 14 0.90 15.86 -23.59
N ILE A 15 -0.28 16.46 -23.83
CA ILE A 15 -1.51 16.11 -23.12
C ILE A 15 -1.90 14.65 -23.39
N ILE A 16 -1.82 14.20 -24.65
CA ILE A 16 -2.15 12.82 -25.02
C ILE A 16 -1.15 11.83 -24.39
N THR A 17 0.14 12.16 -24.37
CA THR A 17 1.16 11.31 -23.74
C THR A 17 0.95 11.16 -22.25
N ILE A 18 0.62 12.25 -21.54
CA ILE A 18 0.35 12.19 -20.08
C ILE A 18 -0.90 11.35 -19.81
N ALA A 19 -1.97 11.55 -20.58
CA ALA A 19 -3.19 10.76 -20.45
C ALA A 19 -2.93 9.26 -20.74
N GLY A 20 -2.18 8.95 -21.80
CA GLY A 20 -1.81 7.59 -22.16
C GLY A 20 -0.92 6.90 -21.11
N ALA A 21 0.02 7.64 -20.52
CA ALA A 21 0.87 7.13 -19.44
C ALA A 21 0.07 6.82 -18.17
N ALA A 22 -0.89 7.68 -17.81
CA ALA A 22 -1.78 7.42 -16.69
C ALA A 22 -2.65 6.17 -16.93
N THR A 23 -3.25 6.02 -18.11
CA THR A 23 -4.05 4.83 -18.43
C THR A 23 -3.22 3.55 -18.43
N LEU A 24 -1.98 3.59 -18.95
CA LEU A 24 -1.07 2.45 -18.89
C LEU A 24 -0.66 2.13 -17.45
N TYR A 25 -0.39 3.14 -16.63
CA TYR A 25 -0.06 2.94 -15.22
C TYR A 25 -1.18 2.20 -14.46
N PHE A 26 -2.44 2.60 -14.66
CA PHE A 26 -3.58 1.91 -14.03
C PHE A 26 -3.81 0.50 -14.59
N LEU A 27 -3.68 0.30 -15.91
CA LEU A 27 -3.81 -1.02 -16.55
C LEU A 27 -2.71 -2.00 -16.10
N LEU A 28 -1.45 -1.55 -16.03
CA LEU A 28 -0.35 -2.37 -15.51
C LEU A 28 -0.49 -2.66 -14.01
N LYS A 29 -1.22 -1.83 -13.25
CA LYS A 29 -1.54 -2.11 -11.83
C LYS A 29 -2.61 -3.20 -11.71
N GLU A 30 -3.61 -3.23 -12.59
CA GLU A 30 -4.65 -4.28 -12.62
C GLU A 30 -4.12 -5.64 -13.14
N ASP A 31 -3.18 -5.65 -14.09
CA ASP A 31 -2.62 -6.90 -14.67
C ASP A 31 -1.61 -7.62 -13.75
N LYS A 32 -1.27 -7.04 -12.58
CA LYS A 32 -0.59 -7.77 -11.49
C LYS A 32 -1.60 -8.48 -10.58
N ALA A 33 -2.62 -9.09 -11.17
CA ALA A 33 -3.43 -10.09 -10.50
C ALA A 33 -2.51 -11.22 -10.03
N GLU A 34 -2.28 -11.24 -8.72
CA GLU A 34 -1.98 -12.40 -7.88
C GLU A 34 -1.33 -13.56 -8.62
N GLY A 35 -0.03 -13.45 -8.82
CA GLY A 35 0.80 -14.63 -8.92
C GLY A 35 0.70 -15.36 -7.58
N ASP A 36 -0.26 -16.28 -7.49
CA ASP A 36 -0.58 -17.13 -6.35
C ASP A 36 0.73 -17.79 -5.85
N LEU A 37 1.42 -17.11 -4.91
CA LEU A 37 2.58 -17.71 -4.26
C LEU A 37 2.04 -18.92 -3.51
N PRO A 38 2.67 -20.11 -3.64
CA PRO A 38 2.28 -21.25 -2.84
C PRO A 38 2.24 -20.83 -1.37
N ILE A 39 1.15 -21.11 -0.65
CA ILE A 39 0.93 -20.65 0.73
C ILE A 39 2.15 -20.96 1.62
N GLU A 40 2.83 -22.10 1.39
CA GLU A 40 4.06 -22.48 2.10
C GLU A 40 5.23 -21.50 1.90
N LYS A 41 5.39 -20.93 0.69
CA LYS A 41 6.39 -19.87 0.43
C LYS A 41 5.93 -18.51 0.94
N ALA A 42 4.63 -18.20 0.87
CA ALA A 42 4.07 -16.98 1.42
C ALA A 42 4.33 -16.91 2.94
N VAL A 43 4.04 -18.00 3.67
CA VAL A 43 4.30 -18.09 5.12
C VAL A 43 5.79 -17.99 5.44
N GLN A 44 6.66 -18.55 4.60
CA GLN A 44 8.11 -18.51 4.82
C GLN A 44 8.69 -17.10 4.86
N PHE A 45 8.17 -16.19 4.03
CA PHE A 45 8.62 -14.79 3.94
C PHE A 45 7.54 -13.84 4.46
N SER A 46 7.07 -14.14 5.67
CA SER A 46 6.03 -13.37 6.33
C SER A 46 6.53 -12.77 7.64
N TYR A 47 6.02 -11.60 7.99
CA TYR A 47 6.33 -10.92 9.25
C TYR A 47 5.08 -10.36 9.91
N THR A 48 4.86 -10.72 11.16
CA THR A 48 3.78 -10.18 12.00
C THR A 48 4.33 -9.01 12.81
N THR A 49 3.68 -7.86 12.75
CA THR A 49 4.07 -6.69 13.53
C THR A 49 3.76 -6.86 15.00
N GLU A 50 4.34 -6.02 15.86
CA GLU A 50 3.80 -5.76 17.19
C GLU A 50 2.39 -5.17 17.12
N GLU A 51 1.67 -5.22 18.24
CA GLU A 51 0.35 -4.60 18.37
C GLU A 51 0.47 -3.07 18.33
N ILE A 52 -0.23 -2.45 17.38
CA ILE A 52 -0.28 -1.00 17.23
C ILE A 52 -1.56 -0.50 17.89
N LYS A 53 -1.39 0.35 18.89
CA LYS A 53 -2.48 1.07 19.55
C LYS A 53 -2.46 2.54 19.16
N THR A 54 -3.57 3.04 18.62
CA THR A 54 -3.73 4.44 18.23
C THR A 54 -5.18 4.89 18.29
N ASP A 55 -5.37 6.20 18.36
CA ASP A 55 -6.69 6.83 18.30
C ASP A 55 -7.16 6.96 16.85
N LEU A 56 -8.48 6.91 16.68
CA LEU A 56 -9.19 7.10 15.43
C LEU A 56 -9.80 8.50 15.35
N LYS A 57 -10.32 8.87 14.17
CA LYS A 57 -10.91 10.18 13.90
C LYS A 57 -12.12 10.51 14.77
N ASP A 58 -12.89 9.50 15.18
CA ASP A 58 -14.13 9.61 15.95
C ASP A 58 -13.91 9.49 17.47
N ASN A 59 -12.67 9.63 17.93
CA ASN A 59 -12.23 9.44 19.31
C ASN A 59 -12.40 8.01 19.85
N SER A 60 -12.72 7.03 19.01
CA SER A 60 -12.54 5.62 19.34
C SER A 60 -11.05 5.26 19.27
N TYR A 61 -10.68 4.09 19.82
CA TYR A 61 -9.32 3.59 19.72
C TYR A 61 -9.27 2.20 19.14
N VAL A 62 -8.21 1.93 18.39
CA VAL A 62 -7.96 0.64 17.76
C VAL A 62 -6.67 0.04 18.29
N LEU A 63 -6.71 -1.27 18.54
CA LEU A 63 -5.54 -2.13 18.69
C LEU A 63 -5.53 -3.08 17.49
N ILE A 64 -4.51 -2.96 16.66
CA ILE A 64 -4.42 -3.70 15.40
C ILE A 64 -3.06 -4.40 15.25
N GLN A 65 -3.05 -5.51 14.53
CA GLN A 65 -1.84 -6.22 14.16
C GLN A 65 -1.89 -6.61 12.68
N PHE A 66 -0.78 -6.38 11.98
CA PHE A 66 -0.65 -6.67 10.56
C PHE A 66 0.27 -7.87 10.34
N GLN A 67 -0.05 -8.65 9.31
CA GLN A 67 0.79 -9.70 8.77
C GLN A 67 1.20 -9.30 7.35
N PHE A 68 2.48 -9.07 7.15
CA PHE A 68 3.04 -8.76 5.85
C PHE A 68 3.57 -10.03 5.19
N PHE A 69 3.40 -10.12 3.88
CA PHE A 69 3.96 -11.14 3.01
C PHE A 69 4.92 -10.48 2.02
N THR A 70 6.12 -11.03 1.90
CA THR A 70 7.20 -10.43 1.09
C THR A 70 7.73 -11.42 0.07
N ASP A 71 8.37 -10.91 -0.98
CA ASP A 71 8.93 -11.73 -2.06
C ASP A 71 10.19 -12.53 -1.66
N SER A 72 10.83 -12.16 -0.56
CA SER A 72 12.14 -12.67 -0.18
C SER A 72 12.48 -12.45 1.29
N LYS A 73 13.40 -13.26 1.82
CA LYS A 73 13.93 -13.10 3.18
C LYS A 73 14.54 -11.72 3.43
N LYS A 74 15.19 -11.13 2.41
CA LYS A 74 15.81 -9.80 2.52
C LYS A 74 14.76 -8.71 2.72
N ALA A 75 13.67 -8.79 1.95
CA ALA A 75 12.54 -7.89 2.12
C ALA A 75 11.92 -8.03 3.53
N THR A 76 11.80 -9.27 4.04
CA THR A 76 11.34 -9.50 5.42
C THR A 76 12.28 -8.86 6.46
N GLU A 77 13.60 -9.05 6.33
CA GLU A 77 14.60 -8.49 7.25
C GLU A 77 14.65 -6.96 7.22
N GLU A 78 14.42 -6.35 6.06
CA GLU A 78 14.28 -4.91 5.91
C GLU A 78 12.99 -4.42 6.59
N LEU A 79 11.86 -5.08 6.33
CA LEU A 79 10.57 -4.70 6.91
C LEU A 79 10.60 -4.73 8.44
N ILE A 80 11.26 -5.72 9.04
CA ILE A 80 11.48 -5.80 10.50
C ILE A 80 12.24 -4.57 11.01
N GLN A 81 13.27 -4.12 10.31
CA GLN A 81 14.02 -2.92 10.69
C GLN A 81 13.19 -1.64 10.53
N ARG A 82 12.19 -1.67 9.64
CA ARG A 82 11.27 -0.56 9.34
C ARG A 82 9.96 -0.64 10.11
N GLU A 83 9.85 -1.48 11.14
CA GLU A 83 8.62 -1.63 11.93
C GLU A 83 8.12 -0.29 12.51
N PHE A 84 9.05 0.60 12.91
CA PHE A 84 8.69 1.94 13.35
C PHE A 84 8.01 2.78 12.25
N GLN A 85 8.37 2.55 10.97
CA GLN A 85 7.72 3.19 9.83
C GLN A 85 6.34 2.61 9.59
N VAL A 86 6.17 1.28 9.72
CA VAL A 86 4.86 0.62 9.66
C VAL A 86 3.91 1.23 10.69
N LYS A 87 4.36 1.35 11.94
CA LYS A 87 3.58 1.97 13.01
C LYS A 87 3.24 3.43 12.70
N ASN A 88 4.23 4.22 12.29
CA ASN A 88 4.03 5.63 11.95
C ASN A 88 3.06 5.80 10.77
N GLU A 89 3.13 4.93 9.77
CA GLU A 89 2.28 4.98 8.60
C GLU A 89 0.83 4.65 8.95
N PHE A 90 0.59 3.60 9.74
CA PHE A 90 -0.74 3.31 10.24
C PHE A 90 -1.31 4.47 11.09
N ILE A 91 -0.50 5.10 11.95
CA ILE A 91 -0.94 6.28 12.74
C ILE A 91 -1.39 7.43 11.83
N LYS A 92 -0.68 7.71 10.72
CA LYS A 92 -1.11 8.75 9.78
C LYS A 92 -2.43 8.38 9.08
N GLN A 93 -2.63 7.12 8.77
CA GLN A 93 -3.87 6.65 8.15
C GLN A 93 -5.03 6.69 9.15
N SER A 94 -4.78 6.34 10.42
CA SER A 94 -5.80 6.24 11.47
C SER A 94 -6.52 7.55 11.75
N ILE A 95 -5.88 8.71 11.53
CA ILE A 95 -6.52 10.03 11.70
C ILE A 95 -7.69 10.28 10.74
N HIS A 96 -7.79 9.47 9.67
CA HIS A 96 -8.86 9.55 8.68
C HIS A 96 -9.89 8.44 8.84
N LEU A 97 -9.59 7.41 9.62
CA LEU A 97 -10.43 6.23 9.83
C LEU A 97 -11.35 6.39 11.05
N THR A 98 -12.48 5.69 10.99
CA THR A 98 -13.51 5.59 12.02
C THR A 98 -13.77 4.13 12.35
N GLU A 99 -14.52 3.83 13.41
CA GLU A 99 -14.91 2.46 13.75
C GLU A 99 -15.58 1.74 12.56
N GLY A 100 -16.41 2.45 11.78
CA GLY A 100 -17.11 1.90 10.63
C GLY A 100 -16.18 1.38 9.52
N ASP A 101 -15.04 2.03 9.31
CA ASP A 101 -14.07 1.63 8.28
C ASP A 101 -13.49 0.24 8.59
N PHE A 102 -13.32 -0.08 9.88
CA PHE A 102 -12.84 -1.39 10.29
C PHE A 102 -13.92 -2.50 10.26
N GLN A 103 -15.18 -2.16 9.97
CA GLN A 103 -16.26 -3.12 9.77
C GLN A 103 -16.47 -3.45 8.28
N SER A 104 -16.32 -2.45 7.40
CA SER A 104 -16.65 -2.59 5.98
C SER A 104 -15.50 -2.34 5.01
N ASN A 105 -14.33 -1.89 5.47
CA ASN A 105 -13.27 -1.36 4.63
C ASN A 105 -11.87 -1.91 4.95
N LEU A 106 -11.78 -3.15 5.42
CA LEU A 106 -10.51 -3.77 5.80
C LEU A 106 -9.53 -3.91 4.63
N GLU A 107 -10.03 -4.28 3.45
CA GLU A 107 -9.21 -4.47 2.24
C GLU A 107 -8.55 -3.17 1.76
N GLU A 108 -9.23 -2.02 1.90
CA GLU A 108 -8.64 -0.72 1.58
C GLU A 108 -7.53 -0.34 2.56
N ILE A 109 -7.69 -0.65 3.86
CA ILE A 109 -6.65 -0.43 4.87
C ILE A 109 -5.43 -1.30 4.60
N GLU A 110 -5.64 -2.58 4.30
CA GLU A 110 -4.60 -3.54 3.92
C GLU A 110 -3.83 -3.09 2.68
N THR A 111 -4.56 -2.71 1.62
CA THR A 111 -3.98 -2.23 0.36
C THR A 111 -3.23 -0.91 0.56
N SER A 112 -3.79 0.02 1.33
CA SER A 112 -3.16 1.31 1.65
C SER A 112 -1.85 1.12 2.42
N MET A 113 -1.83 0.22 3.40
CA MET A 113 -0.60 -0.14 4.12
C MET A 113 0.44 -0.81 3.22
N LYS A 114 0.03 -1.74 2.35
CA LYS A 114 0.91 -2.37 1.36
C LYS A 114 1.55 -1.33 0.45
N ASP A 115 0.72 -0.50 -0.19
CA ASP A 115 1.17 0.49 -1.16
C ASP A 115 2.10 1.52 -0.50
N ALA A 116 1.75 2.03 0.69
CA ALA A 116 2.56 3.00 1.41
C ALA A 116 3.92 2.43 1.84
N MET A 117 3.95 1.20 2.37
CA MET A 117 5.20 0.58 2.81
C MET A 117 6.08 0.16 1.63
N ASN A 118 5.50 -0.27 0.50
CA ASN A 118 6.28 -0.60 -0.69
C ASN A 118 7.04 0.58 -1.28
N LEU A 119 6.55 1.82 -1.12
CA LEU A 119 7.28 3.02 -1.57
C LEU A 119 8.58 3.24 -0.79
N GLU A 120 8.67 2.71 0.43
CA GLU A 120 9.80 2.87 1.33
C GLU A 120 10.78 1.68 1.27
N MET A 121 10.42 0.60 0.57
CA MET A 121 11.23 -0.61 0.43
C MET A 121 12.35 -0.45 -0.60
N GLU A 122 13.54 -0.93 -0.28
CA GLU A 122 14.70 -0.90 -1.18
C GLU A 122 15.14 -2.29 -1.66
N ASN A 123 14.95 -3.33 -0.83
CA ASN A 123 15.47 -4.69 -1.08
C ASN A 123 14.36 -5.73 -1.24
N GLY A 124 13.43 -5.47 -2.16
CA GLY A 124 12.33 -6.37 -2.56
C GLY A 124 10.97 -5.71 -2.42
N GLU A 125 9.91 -6.50 -2.52
CA GLU A 125 8.53 -6.01 -2.51
C GLU A 125 7.66 -6.75 -1.48
N ILE A 126 6.74 -6.01 -0.88
CA ILE A 126 5.60 -6.52 -0.11
C ILE A 126 4.54 -6.95 -1.11
N LEU A 127 4.21 -8.24 -1.09
CA LEU A 127 3.24 -8.86 -1.96
C LEU A 127 1.82 -8.64 -1.45
N ASP A 128 1.64 -8.80 -0.13
CA ASP A 128 0.34 -8.71 0.51
C ASP A 128 0.43 -8.29 1.99
N VAL A 129 -0.67 -7.76 2.52
CA VAL A 129 -0.81 -7.33 3.91
C VAL A 129 -2.18 -7.74 4.42
N LEU A 130 -2.23 -8.42 5.57
CA LEU A 130 -3.48 -8.84 6.20
C LEU A 130 -3.59 -8.29 7.62
N ILE A 131 -4.81 -7.96 8.04
CA ILE A 131 -5.13 -7.64 9.43
C ILE A 131 -5.44 -8.95 10.16
N VAL A 132 -4.51 -9.38 11.04
CA VAL A 132 -4.62 -10.66 11.75
C VAL A 132 -5.20 -10.54 13.16
N ASN A 133 -5.14 -9.34 13.75
CA ASN A 133 -5.80 -9.04 15.02
C ASN A 133 -6.36 -7.62 14.99
N LYS A 134 -7.54 -7.44 15.58
CA LYS A 134 -8.21 -6.14 15.66
C LYS A 134 -9.19 -6.09 16.83
N VAL A 135 -9.04 -5.07 17.66
CA VAL A 135 -9.98 -4.70 18.74
C VAL A 135 -10.27 -3.20 18.62
N ILE A 136 -11.55 -2.82 18.66
CA ILE A 136 -12.03 -1.43 18.59
C ILE A 136 -12.91 -1.16 19.80
N GLN A 137 -12.78 0.02 20.40
CA GLN A 137 -13.47 0.41 21.63
C GLN A 137 -13.79 1.91 21.67
#